data_AF-A0A3B0MW06-F1
#
_entry.id   AF-A0A3B0MW06-F1
#
_cell.length_a   1.000
_cell.length_b   1.000
_cell.length_c   1.000
_cell.angle_alpha   90.00
_cell.angle_beta   90.00
_cell.angle_gamma   90.00
#
_symmetry.space_group_name_H-M   'P 1'
#
loop_
_entity.id
_entity.type
_entity.pdbx_description
1 polymer ?
#
loop_
_entity_poly.entity_id
_entity_poly.type
_entity_poly.pdbx_seq_one_letter_code
_entity_poly.pdbx_strand_id
1 'polypeptide(L)'
;MRKVVRPTGKSYLEESKFEASAWETIDQPGFIRIWDEEADSLPKTTTTKLYLLTGLLLPIWKTIPTSNERIYRVTPEGCASMIGRTLSEEGAAALRAKFMAGTPETPSQMLTAALGTTTPVDLGRGLTLTRRRVAGDVRLEIGGADKGTIDGLKALGCFTEIIAFQLRVFVPHGAGVDAEAILTRIVGNGAVQLSDRAA
;
A
#
# COMPACT_ATOMS: atom_id res chain seq x y z
N MET A 1 -20.35 27.41 -12.22
CA MET A 1 -19.54 26.58 -11.29
C MET A 1 -19.86 27.07 -9.89
N ARG A 2 -20.61 26.28 -9.12
CA ARG A 2 -20.97 26.56 -7.74
C ARG A 2 -19.95 25.96 -6.80
N LYS A 3 -19.60 26.68 -5.74
CA LYS A 3 -18.74 26.17 -4.68
C LYS A 3 -19.61 25.48 -3.63
N VAL A 4 -19.32 24.22 -3.35
CA VAL A 4 -19.96 23.44 -2.28
C VAL A 4 -19.00 23.40 -1.11
N VAL A 5 -19.51 23.68 0.09
CA VAL A 5 -18.74 23.67 1.34
C VAL A 5 -19.40 22.68 2.29
N ARG A 6 -18.60 21.81 2.87
CA ARG A 6 -19.00 20.81 3.88
C ARG A 6 -17.98 20.78 5.01
N PRO A 7 -18.29 20.20 6.18
CA PRO A 7 -17.32 19.97 7.25
C PRO A 7 -16.06 19.23 6.76
N THR A 8 -16.22 18.31 5.79
CA THR A 8 -15.15 17.51 5.19
C THR A 8 -14.29 18.24 4.16
N GLY A 9 -14.68 19.45 3.72
CA GLY A 9 -13.90 20.24 2.77
C GLY A 9 -14.73 21.05 1.79
N LYS A 10 -14.10 21.38 0.66
CA LYS A 10 -14.69 22.24 -0.38
C LYS A 10 -14.57 21.55 -1.72
N SER A 11 -15.64 21.59 -2.50
CA SER A 11 -15.67 21.08 -3.87
C SER A 11 -16.36 22.08 -4.79
N TYR A 12 -16.30 21.81 -6.09
CA TYR A 12 -16.96 22.60 -7.11
C TYR A 12 -17.95 21.73 -7.88
N LEU A 13 -19.13 22.28 -8.11
CA LEU A 13 -20.19 21.65 -8.88
C LEU A 13 -20.44 22.48 -10.14
N GLU A 14 -20.59 21.82 -11.28
CA GLU A 14 -20.99 22.48 -12.53
C GLU A 14 -22.39 23.08 -12.39
N GLU A 15 -22.65 24.18 -13.10
CA GLU A 15 -23.93 24.89 -13.00
C GLU A 15 -25.11 24.01 -13.45
N SER A 16 -24.94 23.31 -14.57
CA SER A 16 -25.96 22.38 -15.10
C SER A 16 -26.29 21.23 -14.15
N LYS A 17 -25.30 20.72 -13.42
CA LYS A 17 -25.51 19.68 -12.41
C LYS A 17 -26.21 20.22 -11.17
N PHE A 18 -25.99 21.48 -10.82
CA PHE A 18 -26.71 22.14 -9.74
C PHE A 18 -28.18 22.36 -10.13
N GLU A 19 -28.46 22.87 -11.32
CA GLU A 19 -29.83 23.06 -11.81
C GLU A 19 -30.63 21.76 -11.91
N ALA A 20 -29.97 20.66 -12.30
CA ALA A 20 -30.60 19.34 -12.38
C ALA A 20 -30.72 18.62 -11.01
N SER A 21 -30.25 19.23 -9.92
CA SER A 21 -30.24 18.62 -8.59
C SER A 21 -31.39 19.10 -7.71
N ALA A 22 -31.83 18.27 -6.76
CA ALA A 22 -32.96 18.54 -5.87
C ALA A 22 -32.53 19.32 -4.60
N TRP A 23 -31.75 20.38 -4.76
CA TRP A 23 -31.33 21.19 -3.62
C TRP A 23 -32.48 22.09 -3.17
N GLU A 24 -32.81 22.00 -1.90
CA GLU A 24 -33.83 22.83 -1.28
C GLU A 24 -33.19 23.92 -0.44
N THR A 25 -33.85 25.08 -0.40
CA THR A 25 -33.42 26.15 0.50
C THR A 25 -33.80 25.76 1.92
N ILE A 26 -32.82 25.77 2.83
CA ILE A 26 -33.02 25.54 4.25
C ILE A 26 -32.83 26.84 5.03
N ASP A 27 -33.52 26.96 6.16
CA ASP A 27 -33.33 28.07 7.08
C ASP A 27 -32.00 27.95 7.84
N GLN A 28 -31.54 29.06 8.41
CA GLN A 28 -30.27 29.10 9.14
C GLN A 28 -30.25 28.14 10.35
N PRO A 29 -31.32 28.04 11.19
CA PRO A 29 -31.35 27.06 12.28
C PRO A 29 -31.25 25.61 11.80
N GLY A 30 -31.98 25.24 10.74
CA GLY A 30 -31.92 23.91 10.16
C GLY A 30 -30.54 23.58 9.60
N PHE A 31 -29.91 24.55 8.94
CA PHE A 31 -28.54 24.40 8.42
C PHE A 31 -27.53 24.12 9.55
N ILE A 32 -27.55 24.92 10.62
CA ILE A 32 -26.64 24.76 11.76
C ILE A 32 -26.78 23.36 12.36
N ARG A 33 -28.02 22.92 12.61
CA ARG A 33 -28.28 21.59 13.19
C ARG A 33 -27.69 20.47 12.33
N ILE A 34 -27.97 20.46 11.02
CA ILE A 34 -27.47 19.42 10.10
C ILE A 34 -25.95 19.50 9.95
N TRP A 35 -25.40 20.72 9.94
CA TRP A 35 -23.96 20.93 9.87
C TRP A 35 -23.24 20.38 11.11
N ASP A 36 -23.75 20.66 12.30
CA ASP A 36 -23.19 20.19 13.56
C ASP A 36 -23.30 18.66 13.66
N GLU A 37 -24.44 18.09 13.26
CA GLU A 37 -24.61 16.63 13.15
C GLU A 37 -23.57 15.98 12.20
N GLU A 38 -23.35 16.58 11.01
CA GLU A 38 -22.33 16.09 10.07
C GLU A 38 -20.92 16.24 10.65
N ALA A 39 -20.60 17.39 11.26
CA ALA A 39 -19.29 17.66 11.84
C ALA A 39 -18.97 16.73 13.02
N ASP A 40 -19.94 16.47 13.91
CA ASP A 40 -19.78 15.57 15.06
C ASP A 40 -19.66 14.10 14.64
N SER A 41 -20.20 13.74 13.48
CA SER A 41 -20.05 12.39 12.92
C SER A 41 -18.64 12.12 12.36
N LEU A 42 -17.81 13.15 12.16
CA LEU A 42 -16.50 12.98 11.55
C LEU A 42 -15.49 12.32 12.50
N PRO A 43 -14.56 11.51 11.96
CA PRO A 43 -13.43 11.02 12.74
C PRO A 43 -12.62 12.18 13.33
N LYS A 44 -12.50 12.21 14.66
CA LYS A 44 -11.69 13.22 15.38
C LYS A 44 -10.19 13.10 15.08
N THR A 45 -9.76 11.94 14.60
CA THR A 45 -8.39 11.64 14.25
C THR A 45 -8.34 11.01 12.86
N THR A 46 -7.26 11.29 12.13
CA THR A 46 -6.95 10.61 10.88
C THR A 46 -5.59 9.96 11.04
N THR A 47 -5.49 8.71 10.58
CA THR A 47 -4.22 7.98 10.57
C THR A 47 -3.61 8.06 9.17
N THR A 48 -2.42 8.63 9.08
CA THR A 48 -1.65 8.71 7.83
C THR A 48 -0.31 8.05 8.02
N LYS A 49 0.08 7.20 7.08
CA LYS A 49 1.41 6.58 7.07
C LYS A 49 2.41 7.54 6.40
N LEU A 50 3.48 7.86 7.12
CA LEU A 50 4.57 8.69 6.63
C LEU A 50 5.86 7.88 6.65
N TYR A 51 6.64 7.96 5.58
CA TYR A 51 7.97 7.37 5.52
C TYR A 51 9.02 8.46 5.76
N LEU A 52 9.69 8.39 6.92
CA LEU A 52 10.67 9.38 7.33
C LEU A 52 12.09 8.79 7.23
N LEU A 53 12.93 9.39 6.40
CA LEU A 53 14.34 9.06 6.30
C LEU A 53 15.15 9.95 7.26
N THR A 54 15.71 9.34 8.30
CA THR A 54 16.45 9.99 9.38
C THR A 54 17.92 9.54 9.40
N GLY A 55 18.74 10.17 10.25
CA GLY A 55 20.16 9.83 10.39
C GLY A 55 21.09 10.59 9.42
N LEU A 56 22.24 9.99 9.11
CA LEU A 56 23.28 10.64 8.30
C LEU A 56 22.97 10.49 6.79
N LEU A 57 22.39 11.53 6.20
CA LEU A 57 21.91 11.47 4.80
C LEU A 57 22.97 11.84 3.76
N LEU A 58 23.95 12.68 4.13
CA LEU A 58 24.98 13.17 3.20
C LEU A 58 25.74 12.06 2.44
N PRO A 59 26.15 10.95 3.08
CA PRO A 59 26.87 9.87 2.38
C PRO A 59 26.04 9.21 1.26
N ILE A 60 24.72 9.21 1.39
CA ILE A 60 23.80 8.55 0.46
C ILE A 60 22.98 9.53 -0.37
N TRP A 61 23.27 10.84 -0.32
CA TRP A 61 22.36 11.88 -0.81
C TRP A 61 21.98 11.73 -2.29
N LYS A 62 22.94 11.30 -3.14
CA LYS A 62 22.72 11.03 -4.57
C LYS A 62 21.79 9.85 -4.85
N THR A 63 21.56 8.99 -3.85
CA THR A 63 20.72 7.80 -3.95
C THR A 63 19.30 8.05 -3.45
N ILE A 64 19.06 9.12 -2.70
CA ILE A 64 17.75 9.41 -2.13
C ILE A 64 16.81 9.90 -3.26
N PRO A 65 15.61 9.31 -3.43
CA PRO A 65 14.66 9.75 -4.45
C PRO A 65 14.29 11.23 -4.30
N THR A 66 14.33 11.99 -5.40
CA THR A 66 14.07 13.44 -5.42
C THR A 66 12.61 13.84 -5.57
N SER A 67 11.67 12.87 -5.54
CA SER A 67 10.24 13.14 -5.74
C SER A 67 9.61 14.02 -4.65
N ASN A 68 10.14 14.00 -3.42
CA ASN A 68 9.74 14.88 -2.34
C ASN A 68 10.96 15.22 -1.46
N GLU A 69 11.26 16.51 -1.30
CA GLU A 69 12.43 17.03 -0.55
C GLU A 69 12.06 17.64 0.80
N ARG A 70 10.78 17.58 1.18
CA ARG A 70 10.32 18.18 2.43
C ARG A 70 10.93 17.48 3.64
N ILE A 71 11.36 18.30 4.59
CA ILE A 71 11.88 17.88 5.89
C ILE A 71 10.77 18.06 6.92
N TYR A 72 10.48 17.00 7.66
CA TYR A 72 9.49 16.99 8.73
C TYR A 72 10.20 16.80 10.06
N ARG A 73 9.65 17.47 11.08
CA ARG A 73 9.90 17.14 12.48
C ARG A 73 8.65 16.42 13.00
N VAL A 74 8.81 15.19 13.46
CA VAL A 74 7.73 14.36 14.00
C VAL A 74 8.03 14.11 15.46
N THR A 75 7.06 14.35 16.34
CA THR A 75 7.16 14.06 17.77
C THR A 75 6.10 13.03 18.11
N PRO A 76 6.43 11.73 18.07
CA PRO A 76 5.49 10.70 18.49
C PRO A 76 5.26 10.77 19.99
N GLU A 77 4.06 10.37 20.43
CA GLU A 77 3.73 10.29 21.84
C GLU A 77 4.67 9.30 22.57
N GLY A 78 5.22 9.73 23.72
CA GLY A 78 6.15 8.91 24.52
C GLY A 78 7.52 8.66 23.89
N CYS A 79 7.84 9.27 22.74
CA CYS A 79 9.10 9.07 22.02
C CYS A 79 9.87 10.39 21.82
N ALA A 80 11.18 10.29 21.57
CA ALA A 80 11.97 11.46 21.20
C ALA A 80 11.52 12.05 19.85
N SER A 81 11.63 13.37 19.71
CA SER A 81 11.36 14.06 18.46
C SER A 81 12.37 13.64 17.39
N MET A 82 11.87 13.31 16.20
CA MET A 82 12.67 12.91 15.04
C MET A 82 12.60 13.98 13.96
N ILE A 83 13.71 14.20 13.27
CA ILE A 83 13.78 15.06 12.09
C ILE A 83 14.29 14.25 10.90
N GLY A 84 13.66 14.41 9.75
CA GLY A 84 14.05 13.66 8.56
C GLY A 84 13.33 14.12 7.31
N ARG A 85 13.77 13.58 6.17
CA ARG A 85 13.16 13.83 4.88
C ARG A 85 12.01 12.86 4.65
N THR A 86 10.89 13.34 4.12
CA THR A 86 9.78 12.44 3.74
C THR A 86 10.04 11.76 2.41
N LEU A 87 9.72 10.47 2.34
CA LEU A 87 9.75 9.66 1.13
C LEU A 87 8.33 9.19 0.76
N SER A 88 8.11 8.87 -0.51
CA SER A 88 6.97 8.04 -0.88
C SER A 88 7.21 6.60 -0.39
N GLU A 89 6.16 5.80 -0.32
CA GLU A 89 6.25 4.39 0.03
C GLU A 89 7.20 3.63 -0.91
N GLU A 90 7.09 3.88 -2.22
CA GLU A 90 7.94 3.27 -3.24
C GLU A 90 9.39 3.75 -3.10
N GLY A 91 9.60 5.04 -2.82
CA GLY A 91 10.93 5.60 -2.62
C GLY A 91 11.61 5.01 -1.39
N ALA A 92 10.86 4.84 -0.29
CA ALA A 92 11.35 4.20 0.91
C ALA A 92 11.66 2.71 0.70
N ALA A 93 10.80 1.99 -0.01
CA ALA A 93 11.03 0.58 -0.36
C ALA A 93 12.26 0.41 -1.26
N ALA A 94 12.39 1.23 -2.31
CA ALA A 94 13.54 1.20 -3.21
C ALA A 94 14.85 1.51 -2.48
N LEU A 95 14.84 2.50 -1.59
CA LEU A 95 16.01 2.84 -0.78
C LEU A 95 16.39 1.70 0.15
N ARG A 96 15.42 1.11 0.87
CA ARG A 96 15.66 -0.05 1.75
C ARG A 96 16.20 -1.24 0.97
N ALA A 97 15.62 -1.57 -0.19
CA ALA A 97 16.07 -2.68 -1.01
C ALA A 97 17.50 -2.48 -1.52
N LYS A 98 17.88 -1.24 -1.90
CA LYS A 98 19.22 -0.93 -2.39
C LYS A 98 20.32 -1.10 -1.33
N PHE A 99 20.00 -0.86 -0.07
CA PHE A 99 20.92 -1.02 1.06
C PHE A 99 20.74 -2.35 1.79
N MET A 100 19.88 -3.24 1.29
CA MET A 100 19.74 -4.59 1.83
C MET A 100 21.00 -5.39 1.51
N ALA A 101 21.59 -6.02 2.54
CA ALA A 101 22.72 -6.91 2.39
C ALA A 101 22.23 -8.36 2.38
N GLY A 102 22.75 -9.17 1.46
CA GLY A 102 22.41 -10.58 1.33
C GLY A 102 21.06 -10.84 0.65
N THR A 103 20.67 -12.12 0.64
CA THR A 103 19.39 -12.59 0.09
C THR A 103 18.27 -12.32 1.11
N PRO A 104 17.08 -11.86 0.70
CA PRO A 104 15.94 -11.70 1.61
C PRO A 104 15.54 -13.05 2.24
N GLU A 105 15.55 -13.13 3.58
CA GLU A 105 15.22 -14.37 4.32
C GLU A 105 13.84 -14.32 4.97
N THR A 106 13.40 -13.13 5.39
CA THR A 106 12.08 -12.96 6.05
C THR A 106 11.01 -12.45 5.08
N PRO A 107 9.71 -12.76 5.29
CA PRO A 107 8.62 -12.23 4.48
C PRO A 107 8.64 -10.70 4.34
N SER A 108 9.00 -9.97 5.41
CA SER A 108 9.14 -8.51 5.38
C SER A 108 10.30 -8.04 4.48
N GLN A 109 11.45 -8.74 4.54
CA GLN A 109 12.58 -8.48 3.64
C GLN A 109 12.22 -8.80 2.19
N MET A 110 11.52 -9.93 1.95
CA MET A 110 11.07 -10.34 0.62
C MET A 110 10.11 -9.30 0.02
N LEU A 111 9.14 -8.83 0.81
CA LEU A 111 8.22 -7.77 0.40
C LEU A 111 8.96 -6.48 0.07
N THR A 112 9.90 -6.07 0.93
CA THR A 112 10.71 -4.87 0.74
C THR A 112 11.55 -4.95 -0.53
N ALA A 113 12.22 -6.08 -0.77
CA ALA A 113 13.04 -6.31 -1.96
C ALA A 113 12.19 -6.31 -3.24
N ALA A 114 11.02 -6.97 -3.20
CA ALA A 114 10.09 -7.01 -4.33
C ALA A 114 9.49 -5.64 -4.62
N LEU A 115 9.07 -4.87 -3.63
CA LEU A 115 8.56 -3.52 -3.85
C LEU A 115 9.65 -2.57 -4.34
N GLY A 116 10.88 -2.73 -3.86
CA GLY A 116 11.99 -1.83 -4.16
C GLY A 116 12.69 -2.07 -5.50
N THR A 117 12.56 -3.27 -6.07
CA THR A 117 13.28 -3.66 -7.31
C THR A 117 12.36 -4.38 -8.29
N THR A 118 12.84 -4.66 -9.50
CA THR A 118 12.15 -5.55 -10.46
C THR A 118 12.79 -6.94 -10.54
N THR A 119 13.79 -7.20 -9.69
CA THR A 119 14.46 -8.50 -9.62
C THR A 119 13.54 -9.51 -8.94
N PRO A 120 13.38 -10.73 -9.48
CA PRO A 120 12.62 -11.77 -8.81
C PRO A 120 13.22 -12.09 -7.43
N VAL A 121 12.37 -12.10 -6.41
CA VAL A 121 12.71 -12.55 -5.06
C VAL A 121 12.30 -14.01 -4.92
N ASP A 122 13.19 -14.89 -4.48
CA ASP A 122 12.87 -16.30 -4.24
C ASP A 122 11.94 -16.44 -3.02
N LEU A 123 10.81 -17.13 -3.20
CA LEU A 123 9.89 -17.49 -2.12
C LEU A 123 10.05 -18.96 -1.69
N GLY A 124 10.96 -19.70 -2.33
CA GLY A 124 11.14 -21.14 -2.20
C GLY A 124 10.17 -21.94 -3.07
N ARG A 125 10.45 -23.24 -3.21
CA ARG A 125 9.63 -24.21 -3.99
C ARG A 125 9.42 -23.80 -5.46
N GLY A 126 10.38 -23.10 -6.04
CA GLY A 126 10.30 -22.59 -7.42
C GLY A 126 9.37 -21.40 -7.60
N LEU A 127 8.79 -20.86 -6.51
CA LEU A 127 7.99 -19.66 -6.55
C LEU A 127 8.86 -18.42 -6.43
N THR A 128 8.52 -17.37 -7.17
CA THR A 128 9.20 -16.08 -7.09
C THR A 128 8.20 -14.94 -6.92
N LEU A 129 8.61 -13.87 -6.24
CA LEU A 129 7.85 -12.62 -6.14
C LEU A 129 8.52 -11.55 -6.99
N THR A 130 7.81 -11.02 -7.99
CA THR A 130 8.34 -10.00 -8.89
C THR A 130 7.40 -8.80 -9.00
N ARG A 131 7.94 -7.59 -8.84
CA ARG A 131 7.18 -6.37 -9.14
C ARG A 131 7.02 -6.19 -10.65
N ARG A 132 5.78 -6.06 -11.09
CA ARG A 132 5.39 -5.82 -12.48
C ARG A 132 4.50 -4.60 -12.62
N ARG A 133 4.42 -4.08 -13.85
CA ARG A 133 3.35 -3.16 -14.24
C ARG A 133 2.31 -3.90 -15.07
N VAL A 134 1.05 -3.78 -14.68
CA VAL A 134 -0.11 -4.36 -15.38
C VAL A 134 -1.12 -3.24 -15.55
N ALA A 135 -1.49 -2.93 -16.79
CA ALA A 135 -2.44 -1.85 -17.12
C ALA A 135 -2.10 -0.49 -16.47
N GLY A 136 -0.82 -0.18 -16.26
CA GLY A 136 -0.36 1.06 -15.61
C GLY A 136 -0.13 0.93 -14.11
N ASP A 137 -0.72 -0.07 -13.46
CA ASP A 137 -0.61 -0.28 -12.02
C ASP A 137 0.54 -1.20 -11.63
N VAL A 138 1.10 -0.97 -10.45
CA VAL A 138 2.13 -1.83 -9.87
C VAL A 138 1.48 -3.06 -9.26
N ARG A 139 1.91 -4.26 -9.67
CA ARG A 139 1.48 -5.55 -9.11
C ARG A 139 2.67 -6.33 -8.58
N LEU A 140 2.45 -7.13 -7.54
CA LEU A 140 3.40 -8.12 -7.04
C LEU A 140 3.00 -9.49 -7.57
N GLU A 141 3.69 -9.98 -8.59
CA GLU A 141 3.38 -11.24 -9.27
C GLU A 141 4.07 -12.42 -8.59
N ILE A 142 3.34 -13.53 -8.43
CA ILE A 142 3.90 -14.83 -8.09
C ILE A 142 4.25 -15.57 -9.40
N GLY A 143 5.54 -15.73 -9.67
CA GLY A 143 6.06 -16.59 -10.73
C GLY A 143 6.19 -18.04 -10.27
N GLY A 144 6.16 -19.00 -11.21
CA GLY A 144 6.32 -20.43 -10.92
C GLY A 144 5.04 -21.15 -10.46
N ALA A 145 3.93 -20.44 -10.32
CA ALA A 145 2.63 -21.04 -10.01
C ALA A 145 2.10 -21.84 -11.21
N ASP A 146 1.60 -23.05 -10.94
CA ASP A 146 0.94 -23.94 -11.88
C ASP A 146 -0.56 -24.10 -11.54
N LYS A 147 -1.29 -24.86 -12.36
CA LYS A 147 -2.74 -25.06 -12.15
C LYS A 147 -3.08 -25.66 -10.79
N GLY A 148 -2.22 -26.53 -10.23
CA GLY A 148 -2.46 -27.17 -8.94
C GLY A 148 -2.19 -26.25 -7.74
N THR A 149 -1.30 -25.27 -7.89
CA THR A 149 -0.92 -24.34 -6.83
C THR A 149 -1.74 -23.06 -6.81
N ILE A 150 -2.33 -22.65 -7.93
CA ILE A 150 -3.13 -21.41 -8.04
C ILE A 150 -4.28 -21.35 -7.03
N ASP A 151 -5.05 -22.43 -6.89
CA ASP A 151 -6.19 -22.45 -5.95
C ASP A 151 -5.73 -22.36 -4.50
N GLY A 152 -4.59 -22.98 -4.18
CA GLY A 152 -3.93 -22.84 -2.88
C GLY A 152 -3.47 -21.40 -2.62
N LEU A 153 -2.82 -20.75 -3.58
CA LEU A 153 -2.38 -19.36 -3.46
C LEU A 153 -3.57 -18.41 -3.27
N LYS A 154 -4.69 -18.64 -3.96
CA LYS A 154 -5.94 -17.92 -3.74
C LYS A 154 -6.47 -18.06 -2.32
N ALA A 155 -6.49 -19.29 -1.78
CA ALA A 155 -6.89 -19.54 -0.40
C ALA A 155 -5.99 -18.82 0.62
N LEU A 156 -4.72 -18.59 0.26
CA LEU A 156 -3.77 -17.79 1.07
C LEU A 156 -3.95 -16.27 0.90
N GLY A 157 -4.90 -15.81 0.08
CA GLY A 157 -5.20 -14.39 -0.11
C GLY A 157 -4.55 -13.75 -1.35
N CYS A 158 -3.94 -14.53 -2.24
CA CYS A 158 -3.60 -14.04 -3.58
C CYS A 158 -4.86 -13.88 -4.43
N PHE A 159 -4.75 -13.10 -5.50
CA PHE A 159 -5.77 -13.00 -6.53
C PHE A 159 -5.17 -13.29 -7.91
N THR A 160 -6.03 -13.47 -8.91
CA THR A 160 -5.59 -13.79 -10.27
C THR A 160 -6.19 -12.87 -11.30
N GLU A 161 -5.43 -12.57 -12.35
CA GLU A 161 -5.91 -11.87 -13.53
C GLU A 161 -5.49 -12.64 -14.79
N ILE A 162 -6.27 -12.52 -15.85
CA ILE A 162 -5.91 -13.03 -17.17
C ILE A 162 -5.25 -11.89 -17.95
N ILE A 163 -3.96 -12.02 -18.24
CA ILE A 163 -3.17 -11.01 -18.96
C ILE A 163 -2.45 -11.73 -20.10
N ALA A 164 -2.61 -11.23 -21.33
CA ALA A 164 -2.07 -11.86 -22.54
C ALA A 164 -2.39 -13.37 -22.62
N PHE A 165 -3.65 -13.73 -22.38
CA PHE A 165 -4.17 -15.11 -22.40
C PHE A 165 -3.58 -16.06 -21.35
N GLN A 166 -2.84 -15.55 -20.37
CA GLN A 166 -2.29 -16.34 -19.26
C GLN A 166 -2.94 -15.95 -17.94
N LEU A 167 -3.32 -16.95 -17.15
CA LEU A 167 -3.77 -16.77 -15.77
C LEU A 167 -2.56 -16.53 -14.88
N ARG A 168 -2.44 -15.31 -14.35
CA ARG A 168 -1.31 -14.87 -13.52
C ARG A 168 -1.78 -14.61 -12.10
N VAL A 169 -0.91 -14.88 -11.13
CA VAL A 169 -1.21 -14.79 -9.69
C VAL A 169 -0.51 -13.59 -9.09
N PHE A 170 -1.19 -12.87 -8.21
CA PHE A 170 -0.69 -11.66 -7.59
C PHE A 170 -0.93 -11.64 -6.08
N VAL A 171 0.02 -11.08 -5.35
CA VAL A 171 -0.13 -10.71 -3.94
C VAL A 171 -0.73 -9.31 -3.87
N PRO A 172 -1.87 -9.11 -3.18
CA PRO A 172 -2.42 -7.78 -2.98
C PRO A 172 -1.49 -6.96 -2.08
N HIS A 173 -1.37 -5.67 -2.38
CA HIS A 173 -0.54 -4.72 -1.62
C HIS A 173 -1.17 -3.33 -1.66
N GLY A 174 -0.75 -2.45 -0.74
CA GLY A 174 -1.28 -1.11 -0.60
C GLY A 174 -2.03 -0.88 0.71
N ALA A 175 -2.73 0.25 0.81
CA ALA A 175 -3.40 0.66 2.04
C ALA A 175 -4.47 -0.35 2.48
N GLY A 176 -4.44 -0.74 3.76
CA GLY A 176 -5.42 -1.66 4.35
C GLY A 176 -5.17 -3.14 4.03
N VAL A 177 -4.11 -3.48 3.30
CA VAL A 177 -3.77 -4.88 2.98
C VAL A 177 -2.50 -5.31 3.71
N ASP A 178 -2.57 -6.44 4.40
CA ASP A 178 -1.41 -7.06 5.04
C ASP A 178 -0.72 -8.05 4.09
N ALA A 179 0.05 -7.50 3.15
CA ALA A 179 0.83 -8.29 2.19
C ALA A 179 1.90 -9.16 2.88
N GLU A 180 2.46 -8.69 4.01
CA GLU A 180 3.46 -9.43 4.77
C GLU A 180 2.86 -10.68 5.41
N ALA A 181 1.65 -10.60 5.97
CA ALA A 181 0.95 -11.77 6.50
C ALA A 181 0.57 -12.78 5.40
N ILE A 182 0.24 -12.33 4.19
CA ILE A 182 0.04 -13.21 3.03
C ILE A 182 1.34 -13.94 2.68
N LEU A 183 2.46 -13.20 2.56
CA LEU A 183 3.76 -13.80 2.27
C LEU A 183 4.22 -14.74 3.37
N THR A 184 3.95 -14.42 4.63
CA THR A 184 4.25 -15.29 5.78
C THR A 184 3.53 -16.62 5.66
N ARG A 185 2.26 -16.62 5.23
CA ARG A 185 1.52 -17.86 4.95
C ARG A 185 2.07 -18.60 3.74
N ILE A 186 2.42 -17.90 2.66
CA ILE A 186 3.00 -18.52 1.47
C ILE A 186 4.33 -19.21 1.81
N VAL A 187 5.22 -18.56 2.55
CA VAL A 187 6.51 -19.12 2.95
C VAL A 187 6.33 -20.19 4.04
N GLY A 188 5.52 -19.92 5.06
CA GLY A 188 5.33 -20.75 6.26
C GLY A 188 4.48 -22.01 6.07
N ASN A 189 3.52 -22.03 5.14
CA ASN A 189 2.71 -23.22 4.85
C ASN A 189 3.51 -24.34 4.13
N GLY A 190 4.83 -24.16 3.98
CA GLY A 190 5.76 -25.20 3.56
C GLY A 190 6.14 -26.21 4.62
N ALA A 191 5.80 -26.00 5.89
CA ALA A 191 6.13 -26.93 6.97
C ALA A 191 5.12 -28.06 7.15
N VAL A 192 3.90 -27.95 6.58
CA VAL A 192 2.80 -28.91 6.79
C VAL A 192 2.45 -29.62 5.49
N GLN A 193 3.38 -30.43 4.96
CA GLN A 193 3.08 -31.56 4.06
C GLN A 193 4.33 -32.43 3.84
N LEU A 194 4.78 -33.12 4.89
CA LEU A 194 5.80 -34.18 4.77
C LEU A 194 5.50 -35.44 5.62
N SER A 195 4.27 -35.61 6.12
CA SER A 195 3.93 -36.79 6.95
C SER A 195 2.89 -37.75 6.39
N ASP A 196 2.14 -37.44 5.32
CA ASP A 196 1.13 -38.37 4.79
C ASP A 196 1.39 -38.74 3.33
N ARG A 197 2.43 -39.56 3.12
CA ARG A 197 2.57 -40.46 1.97
C ARG A 197 3.66 -41.51 2.23
N ALA A 198 3.48 -42.28 3.29
CA ALA A 198 4.13 -43.58 3.49
C ALA A 198 3.23 -44.48 4.34
N ALA A 199 2.26 -45.12 3.69
CA ALA A 199 1.64 -46.37 4.09
C ALA A 199 1.06 -47.04 2.84
#